data_AF-A0AAE4FSB3-F1
#
_entry.id   AF-A0AAE4FSB3-F1
#
_cell.length_a   1.000
_cell.length_b   1.000
_cell.length_c   1.000
_cell.angle_alpha   90.00
_cell.angle_beta   90.00
_cell.angle_gamma   90.00
#
_symmetry.space_group_name_H-M   'P 1'
#
loop_
_entity.id
_entity.type
_entity.pdbx_description
1 polymer ?
#
loop_
_entity_poly.entity_id
_entity_poly.type
_entity_poly.pdbx_seq_one_letter_code
_entity_poly.pdbx_strand_id
1 'polypeptide(L)'
;MWRGRYSKSRLRRFRFRQRGFVLPLVMGMGLLMLLVAVTMTFRSQTQNTTASAQKASERSIAVAEVGLARMQDFFSRHRGLLRQNFPWAGATGLPLDALGCNSSNSAYAEANSLNSIVGVDGGQFQLVSYTAPTSVPGTGTLALRGDTTVGSEVKSQTQLRVSIPVSRSVVPASSPPELWAENYTFPGSGTQVLSTSGHRIIEAKCGTLSSSVGVGNRIAAGTVVSNPTQTLPTPLATPPGAYDLGNLTGSPAVVTRLPRAGDTVNGTNGEYIYQASINYYTDPGSSRLIVTPGQKVTLYLTGNLRSLLSLGGGSTTRIKIGHDCTDTDSPPDGMSNGSTIVTGCVPENFKIIGTSSTNEISFASRHTVGGGTNLQTTTEAVIIAPNATVTLGQNLYTTRFKGMIWAKTIDLSQGTTTVEPASVAWTILQPTLPPISPPGSVLPLSMDTFSKWERVNVP
;
A
#
# COMPACT_ATOMS: atom_id res chain seq x y z
N MET A 1 10.70 49.23 77.47
CA MET A 1 11.68 50.32 77.28
C MET A 1 11.91 50.47 75.79
N TRP A 2 11.48 51.60 75.22
CA TRP A 2 11.96 52.29 73.99
C TRP A 2 10.89 53.33 73.60
N ARG A 3 11.22 54.61 73.85
CA ARG A 3 10.41 55.81 73.58
C ARG A 3 10.71 56.33 72.18
N GLY A 4 9.73 56.89 71.47
CA GLY A 4 9.98 57.53 70.17
C GLY A 4 8.87 58.43 69.60
N ARG A 5 8.64 59.58 70.25
CA ARG A 5 8.16 60.89 69.72
C ARG A 5 7.08 60.94 68.60
N TYR A 6 5.87 61.35 69.00
CA TYR A 6 4.89 62.01 68.12
C TYR A 6 5.20 63.51 67.98
N SER A 7 5.35 63.98 66.74
CA SER A 7 5.49 65.38 66.37
C SER A 7 4.11 66.02 66.20
N LYS A 8 3.79 67.04 67.01
CA LYS A 8 2.61 67.92 66.86
C LYS A 8 2.89 68.97 65.79
N SER A 9 2.31 68.83 64.61
CA SER A 9 2.26 69.89 63.59
C SER A 9 1.10 70.85 63.87
N ARG A 10 1.44 72.12 64.08
CA ARG A 10 0.52 73.25 64.28
C ARG A 10 -0.30 73.52 63.02
N LEU A 11 -1.62 73.49 63.13
CA LEU A 11 -2.56 74.07 62.16
C LEU A 11 -2.46 75.60 62.19
N ARG A 12 -1.85 76.19 61.16
CA ARG A 12 -2.00 77.62 60.85
C ARG A 12 -3.27 77.80 60.02
N ARG A 13 -4.23 78.59 60.53
CA ARG A 13 -5.37 79.11 59.77
C ARG A 13 -4.85 80.08 58.71
N PHE A 14 -4.93 79.69 57.44
CA PHE A 14 -4.95 80.65 56.33
C PHE A 14 -6.39 81.04 56.05
N ARG A 15 -6.69 82.30 56.35
CA ARG A 15 -7.95 82.97 56.01
C ARG A 15 -7.72 83.60 54.64
N PHE A 16 -8.06 82.89 53.56
CA PHE A 16 -8.14 83.49 52.22
C PHE A 16 -9.58 83.68 51.81
N ARG A 17 -9.94 84.96 51.74
CA ARG A 17 -11.15 85.55 51.20
C ARG A 17 -10.91 85.77 49.72
N GLN A 18 -11.17 84.76 48.87
CA GLN A 18 -11.53 84.91 47.44
C GLN A 18 -12.32 83.65 47.01
N ARG A 19 -13.65 83.72 47.16
CA ARG A 19 -14.60 82.74 46.59
C ARG A 19 -15.08 83.31 45.26
N GLY A 20 -14.79 82.63 44.16
CA GLY A 20 -15.28 83.03 42.83
C GLY A 20 -14.84 82.14 41.67
N PHE A 21 -13.71 81.44 41.76
CA PHE A 21 -13.15 80.70 40.60
C PHE A 21 -12.75 79.24 40.84
N VAL A 22 -13.04 78.68 42.02
CA VAL A 22 -12.65 77.29 42.37
C VAL A 22 -13.60 76.25 41.78
N LEU A 23 -14.88 76.58 41.63
CA LEU A 23 -15.91 75.65 41.19
C LEU A 23 -15.77 75.24 39.70
N PRO A 24 -15.48 76.18 38.76
CA PRO A 24 -15.16 75.83 37.38
C PRO A 24 -13.84 75.04 37.26
N LEU A 25 -12.86 75.33 38.12
CA LEU A 25 -11.56 74.66 38.10
C LEU A 25 -11.67 73.18 38.54
N VAL A 26 -12.43 72.91 39.61
CA VAL A 26 -12.67 71.54 40.10
C VAL A 26 -13.55 70.75 39.12
N MET A 27 -14.56 71.37 38.52
CA MET A 27 -15.32 70.73 37.43
C MET A 27 -14.45 70.45 36.21
N GLY A 28 -13.56 71.38 35.83
CA GLY A 28 -12.60 71.20 34.74
C GLY A 28 -11.62 70.04 34.99
N MET A 29 -11.07 69.94 36.20
CA MET A 29 -10.20 68.81 36.58
C MET A 29 -10.95 67.47 36.63
N GLY A 30 -12.19 67.46 37.15
CA GLY A 30 -13.01 66.26 37.21
C GLY A 30 -13.38 65.74 35.82
N LEU A 31 -13.72 66.65 34.90
CA LEU A 31 -14.04 66.30 33.52
C LEU A 31 -12.80 65.81 32.75
N LEU A 32 -11.62 66.36 33.04
CA LEU A 32 -10.35 65.92 32.47
C LEU A 32 -9.97 64.51 32.97
N MET A 33 -10.16 64.23 34.26
CA MET A 33 -9.98 62.88 34.83
C MET A 33 -10.94 61.85 34.21
N LEU A 34 -12.21 62.23 34.00
CA LEU A 34 -13.20 61.37 33.34
C LEU A 34 -12.77 61.04 31.90
N LEU A 35 -12.26 62.03 31.16
CA LEU A 35 -11.79 61.84 29.78
C LEU A 35 -10.58 60.91 29.70
N VAL A 36 -9.65 61.01 30.66
CA VAL A 36 -8.50 60.07 30.77
C VAL A 36 -8.97 58.66 31.12
N ALA A 37 -9.93 58.51 32.03
CA ALA A 37 -10.48 57.19 32.39
C ALA A 37 -11.20 56.52 31.21
N VAL A 38 -12.01 57.29 30.46
CA VAL A 38 -12.73 56.80 29.28
C VAL A 38 -11.75 56.39 28.17
N THR A 39 -10.71 57.20 27.90
CA THR A 39 -9.69 56.87 26.89
C THR A 39 -8.86 55.64 27.27
N MET A 40 -8.51 55.45 28.55
CA MET A 40 -7.86 54.21 29.01
C MET A 40 -8.78 52.98 28.91
N THR A 41 -10.08 53.14 29.16
CA THR A 41 -11.06 52.04 29.04
C THR A 41 -11.23 51.60 27.60
N PHE A 42 -11.38 52.54 26.66
CA PHE A 42 -11.43 52.22 25.23
C PHE A 42 -10.15 51.53 24.75
N ARG A 43 -8.98 52.04 25.16
CA ARG A 43 -7.69 51.44 24.81
C ARG A 43 -7.55 50.01 25.37
N SER A 44 -8.04 49.76 26.58
CA SER A 44 -8.03 48.43 27.20
C SER A 44 -8.93 47.43 26.47
N GLN A 45 -10.12 47.85 26.03
CA GLN A 45 -10.99 46.99 25.22
C GLN A 45 -10.35 46.64 23.88
N THR A 46 -9.75 47.62 23.19
CA THR A 46 -9.03 47.38 21.93
C THR A 46 -7.79 46.49 22.14
N GLN A 47 -7.06 46.64 23.23
CA GLN A 47 -5.92 45.79 23.57
C GLN A 47 -6.34 44.35 23.87
N ASN A 48 -7.46 44.15 24.58
CA ASN A 48 -7.99 42.82 24.85
C ASN A 48 -8.48 42.11 23.58
N THR A 49 -9.16 42.81 22.66
CA THR A 49 -9.64 42.22 21.40
C THR A 49 -8.50 41.90 20.44
N THR A 50 -7.48 42.75 20.37
CA THR A 50 -6.27 42.49 19.57
C THR A 50 -5.46 41.33 20.13
N ALA A 51 -5.26 41.27 21.45
CA ALA A 51 -4.57 40.15 22.10
C ALA A 51 -5.36 38.83 21.96
N SER A 52 -6.69 38.86 22.06
CA SER A 52 -7.51 37.65 21.87
C SER A 52 -7.51 37.18 20.42
N ALA A 53 -7.55 38.11 19.45
CA ALA A 53 -7.43 37.79 18.03
C ALA A 53 -6.06 37.20 17.67
N GLN A 54 -4.97 37.75 18.21
CA GLN A 54 -3.62 37.20 18.04
C GLN A 54 -3.52 35.78 18.61
N LYS A 55 -3.98 35.58 19.84
CA LYS A 55 -4.01 34.27 20.49
C LYS A 55 -4.87 33.25 19.73
N ALA A 56 -6.00 33.67 19.18
CA ALA A 56 -6.84 32.82 18.35
C ALA A 56 -6.13 32.47 17.03
N SER A 57 -5.44 33.41 16.40
CA SER A 57 -4.65 33.13 15.20
C SER A 57 -3.53 32.13 15.47
N GLU A 58 -2.77 32.29 16.55
CA GLU A 58 -1.70 31.36 16.95
C GLU A 58 -2.23 29.94 17.17
N ARG A 59 -3.37 29.82 17.87
CA ARG A 59 -4.02 28.53 18.09
C ARG A 59 -4.52 27.90 16.79
N SER A 60 -5.07 28.68 15.86
CA SER A 60 -5.55 28.16 14.58
C SER A 60 -4.39 27.60 13.73
N ILE A 61 -3.20 28.20 13.81
CA ILE A 61 -1.99 27.71 13.17
C ILE A 61 -1.56 26.39 13.82
N ALA A 62 -1.47 26.34 15.15
CA ALA A 62 -1.11 25.11 15.87
C ALA A 62 -2.06 23.94 15.55
N VAL A 63 -3.37 24.22 15.47
CA VAL A 63 -4.39 23.23 15.05
C VAL A 63 -4.14 22.73 13.62
N ALA A 64 -3.81 23.65 12.70
CA ALA A 64 -3.48 23.28 11.32
C ALA A 64 -2.18 22.46 11.22
N GLU A 65 -1.17 22.74 12.04
CA GLU A 65 0.07 21.96 12.12
C GLU A 65 -0.16 20.54 12.65
N VAL A 66 -1.01 20.38 13.67
CA VAL A 66 -1.44 19.06 14.15
C VAL A 66 -2.18 18.30 13.06
N GLY A 67 -3.08 18.98 12.34
CA GLY A 67 -3.76 18.40 11.17
C GLY A 67 -2.76 17.94 10.09
N LEU A 68 -1.72 18.74 9.83
CA LEU A 68 -0.67 18.41 8.88
C LEU A 68 0.13 17.16 9.30
N ALA A 69 0.49 17.05 10.58
CA ALA A 69 1.16 15.87 11.12
C ALA A 69 0.30 14.60 10.99
N ARG A 70 -1.02 14.71 11.21
CA ARG A 70 -1.97 13.60 10.98
C ARG A 70 -2.05 13.23 9.50
N MET A 71 -2.03 14.20 8.59
CA MET A 71 -2.01 13.94 7.15
C MET A 71 -0.71 13.25 6.71
N GLN A 72 0.42 13.63 7.29
CA GLN A 72 1.70 12.95 7.06
C GLN A 72 1.66 11.49 7.48
N ASP A 73 1.16 11.21 8.69
CA ASP A 73 1.00 9.84 9.19
C ASP A 73 0.03 9.03 8.31
N PHE A 74 -1.10 9.62 7.92
CA PHE A 74 -2.06 9.02 6.99
C PHE A 74 -1.41 8.62 5.66
N PHE A 75 -0.69 9.53 5.00
CA PHE A 75 0.00 9.23 3.74
C PHE A 75 1.14 8.22 3.90
N SER A 76 1.79 8.18 5.07
CA SER A 76 2.84 7.19 5.34
C SER A 76 2.29 5.76 5.38
N ARG A 77 1.05 5.59 5.88
CA ARG A 77 0.34 4.31 5.95
C ARG A 77 -0.34 3.97 4.62
N HIS A 78 -0.92 4.96 3.94
CA HIS A 78 -1.72 4.81 2.72
C HIS A 78 -1.06 5.45 1.50
N ARG A 79 0.20 5.10 1.26
CA ARG A 79 1.07 5.72 0.24
C ARG A 79 0.48 5.79 -1.16
N GLY A 80 -0.34 4.82 -1.56
CA GLY A 80 -0.97 4.84 -2.90
C GLY A 80 -1.94 6.01 -3.12
N LEU A 81 -2.47 6.61 -2.05
CA LEU A 81 -3.37 7.78 -2.15
C LEU A 81 -2.64 9.06 -2.55
N LEU A 82 -1.31 9.12 -2.46
CA LEU A 82 -0.51 10.26 -2.92
C LEU A 82 -0.59 10.48 -4.44
N ARG A 83 -1.13 9.53 -5.20
CA ARG A 83 -1.35 9.66 -6.66
C ARG A 83 -2.79 10.00 -7.03
N GLN A 84 -3.67 10.10 -6.04
CA GLN A 84 -5.09 10.33 -6.24
C GLN A 84 -5.49 11.68 -5.66
N ASN A 85 -6.29 12.43 -6.40
CA ASN A 85 -6.85 13.68 -5.89
C ASN A 85 -7.85 13.38 -4.76
N PHE A 86 -7.89 14.25 -3.75
CA PHE A 86 -8.94 14.22 -2.75
C PHE A 86 -10.28 14.67 -3.39
N PRO A 87 -11.43 14.10 -3.01
CA PRO A 87 -11.64 13.10 -1.95
C PRO A 87 -11.23 11.67 -2.33
N TRP A 88 -10.82 10.87 -1.35
CA TRP A 88 -10.37 9.48 -1.60
C TRP A 88 -11.46 8.41 -1.37
N ALA A 89 -12.48 8.73 -0.57
CA ALA A 89 -13.59 7.86 -0.20
C ALA A 89 -14.90 8.66 -0.01
N GLY A 90 -16.05 7.99 0.01
CA GLY A 90 -17.34 8.57 0.44
C GLY A 90 -18.19 9.20 -0.68
N ALA A 91 -17.81 9.06 -1.95
CA ALA A 91 -18.62 9.47 -3.10
C ALA A 91 -18.52 8.46 -4.24
N THR A 92 -19.56 8.34 -5.05
CA THR A 92 -19.56 7.38 -6.17
C THR A 92 -18.46 7.72 -7.19
N GLY A 93 -17.61 6.74 -7.52
CA GLY A 93 -16.54 6.90 -8.50
C GLY A 93 -15.19 7.37 -7.94
N LEU A 94 -14.99 7.35 -6.62
CA LEU A 94 -13.69 7.63 -6.01
C LEU A 94 -12.76 6.40 -6.00
N PRO A 95 -11.44 6.60 -5.84
CA PRO A 95 -10.45 5.53 -5.97
C PRO A 95 -10.68 4.34 -5.03
N LEU A 96 -11.08 4.58 -3.78
CA LEU A 96 -11.37 3.49 -2.84
C LEU A 96 -12.73 2.85 -3.12
N ASP A 97 -13.76 3.62 -3.49
CA ASP A 97 -15.07 3.08 -3.87
C ASP A 97 -14.97 2.14 -5.10
N ALA A 98 -14.15 2.51 -6.09
CA ALA A 98 -13.86 1.67 -7.26
C ALA A 98 -13.15 0.35 -6.91
N LEU A 99 -12.49 0.28 -5.76
CA LEU A 99 -11.82 -0.92 -5.24
C LEU A 99 -12.76 -1.77 -4.35
N GLY A 100 -14.06 -1.44 -4.29
CA GLY A 100 -15.07 -2.15 -3.51
C GLY A 100 -14.97 -1.89 -2.01
N CYS A 101 -14.29 -0.82 -1.61
CA CYS A 101 -14.15 -0.44 -0.22
C CYS A 101 -15.48 0.05 0.37
N ASN A 102 -15.74 -0.31 1.62
CA ASN A 102 -16.88 0.18 2.38
C ASN A 102 -16.43 0.65 3.78
N SER A 103 -17.37 1.15 4.58
CA SER A 103 -17.13 1.68 5.93
C SER A 103 -16.49 0.69 6.91
N SER A 104 -16.47 -0.61 6.62
CA SER A 104 -15.81 -1.63 7.45
C SER A 104 -14.31 -1.74 7.18
N ASN A 105 -13.81 -1.18 6.07
CA ASN A 105 -12.39 -1.14 5.79
C ASN A 105 -11.71 0.02 6.52
N SER A 106 -10.59 -0.24 7.21
CA SER A 106 -9.87 0.76 8.00
C SER A 106 -9.33 1.92 7.15
N ALA A 107 -8.78 1.65 5.97
CA ALA A 107 -8.29 2.70 5.06
C ALA A 107 -9.46 3.57 4.55
N TYR A 108 -10.60 2.95 4.26
CA TYR A 108 -11.81 3.67 3.86
C TYR A 108 -12.39 4.52 4.98
N ALA A 109 -12.55 3.95 6.18
CA ALA A 109 -13.09 4.66 7.34
C ALA A 109 -12.21 5.84 7.71
N GLU A 110 -10.89 5.65 7.70
CA GLU A 110 -9.92 6.70 7.97
C GLU A 110 -9.94 7.78 6.87
N ALA A 111 -9.90 7.41 5.59
CA ALA A 111 -10.01 8.38 4.49
C ALA A 111 -11.34 9.15 4.52
N ASN A 112 -12.45 8.48 4.83
CA ASN A 112 -13.76 9.12 4.94
C ASN A 112 -13.85 10.05 6.16
N SER A 113 -13.16 9.73 7.25
CA SER A 113 -13.07 10.63 8.42
C SER A 113 -12.38 11.95 8.10
N LEU A 114 -11.52 11.98 7.07
CA LEU A 114 -10.84 13.20 6.60
C LEU A 114 -11.73 14.06 5.68
N ASN A 115 -12.87 13.54 5.21
CA ASN A 115 -13.83 14.35 4.45
C ASN A 115 -14.60 15.34 5.34
N SER A 116 -14.67 15.05 6.65
CA SER A 116 -15.36 15.88 7.63
C SER A 116 -14.38 16.71 8.45
N ILE A 117 -14.93 17.56 9.32
CA ILE A 117 -14.16 18.33 10.28
C ILE A 117 -13.67 17.38 11.38
N VAL A 118 -12.37 17.38 11.65
CA VAL A 118 -11.71 16.51 12.62
C VAL A 118 -11.32 17.32 13.85
N GLY A 119 -11.85 16.93 15.02
CA GLY A 119 -11.51 17.54 16.31
C GLY A 119 -10.08 17.20 16.76
N VAL A 120 -9.41 18.19 17.33
CA VAL A 120 -8.10 18.08 17.99
C VAL A 120 -8.09 18.90 19.27
N ASP A 121 -7.13 18.68 20.15
CA ASP A 121 -7.02 19.46 21.38
C ASP A 121 -6.86 20.94 21.07
N GLY A 122 -7.85 21.74 21.48
CA GLY A 122 -7.86 23.19 21.27
C GLY A 122 -8.49 23.67 19.96
N GLY A 123 -9.04 22.79 19.11
CA GLY A 123 -9.75 23.22 17.90
C GLY A 123 -10.19 22.06 16.99
N GLN A 124 -10.32 22.36 15.72
CA GLN A 124 -10.70 21.38 14.70
C GLN A 124 -9.99 21.70 13.39
N PHE A 125 -9.62 20.69 12.61
CA PHE A 125 -9.07 20.91 11.28
C PHE A 125 -9.94 20.23 10.21
N GLN A 126 -9.82 20.73 8.98
CA GLN A 126 -10.49 20.17 7.83
C GLN A 126 -9.54 20.13 6.64
N LEU A 127 -9.51 18.98 5.96
CA LEU A 127 -8.86 18.86 4.67
C LEU A 127 -9.69 19.61 3.62
N VAL A 128 -9.09 20.62 2.99
CA VAL A 128 -9.77 21.44 1.97
C VAL A 128 -9.59 20.82 0.60
N SER A 129 -8.35 20.45 0.26
CA SER A 129 -8.05 19.77 -0.99
C SER A 129 -6.70 19.07 -0.95
N TYR A 130 -6.55 18.08 -1.82
CA TYR A 130 -5.27 17.50 -2.18
C TYR A 130 -5.23 17.28 -3.69
N THR A 131 -4.20 17.81 -4.34
CA THR A 131 -3.92 17.59 -5.75
C THR A 131 -2.65 16.76 -5.88
N ALA A 132 -2.79 15.56 -6.45
CA ALA A 132 -1.68 14.66 -6.70
C ALA A 132 -0.74 15.21 -7.77
N PRO A 133 0.56 14.85 -7.75
CA PRO A 133 1.49 15.25 -8.80
C PRO A 133 1.14 14.57 -10.14
N THR A 134 1.34 15.29 -11.24
CA THR A 134 1.09 14.76 -12.60
C THR A 134 2.11 13.71 -13.04
N SER A 135 3.29 13.69 -12.42
CA SER A 135 4.35 12.70 -12.62
C SER A 135 5.08 12.43 -11.29
N VAL A 136 5.68 11.25 -11.15
CA VAL A 136 6.49 10.87 -9.97
C VAL A 136 7.92 10.57 -10.45
N PRO A 137 8.99 11.16 -9.87
CA PRO A 137 8.97 12.10 -8.74
C PRO A 137 8.30 13.44 -9.12
N GLY A 138 7.56 14.01 -8.19
CA GLY A 138 6.81 15.24 -8.38
C GLY A 138 6.35 15.84 -7.05
N THR A 139 5.56 16.91 -7.11
CA THR A 139 5.06 17.59 -5.91
C THR A 139 3.54 17.63 -5.90
N GLY A 140 2.93 17.00 -4.89
CA GLY A 140 1.51 17.16 -4.60
C GLY A 140 1.25 18.43 -3.79
N THR A 141 0.06 18.99 -3.89
CA THR A 141 -0.34 20.18 -3.11
C THR A 141 -1.47 19.83 -2.18
N LEU A 142 -1.25 20.00 -0.88
CA LEU A 142 -2.22 19.78 0.18
C LEU A 142 -2.71 21.14 0.71
N ALA A 143 -4.01 21.32 0.88
CA ALA A 143 -4.60 22.47 1.54
C ALA A 143 -5.41 22.02 2.76
N LEU A 144 -5.08 22.55 3.93
CA LEU A 144 -5.70 22.17 5.20
C LEU A 144 -6.07 23.44 5.97
N ARG A 145 -7.27 23.45 6.56
CA ARG A 145 -7.79 24.56 7.37
C ARG A 145 -7.82 24.15 8.83
N GLY A 146 -7.26 24.97 9.72
CA GLY A 146 -7.41 24.87 11.16
C GLY A 146 -8.36 25.95 11.67
N ASP A 147 -9.34 25.54 12.46
CA ASP A 147 -10.33 26.39 13.12
C ASP A 147 -10.17 26.26 14.63
N THR A 148 -10.18 27.40 15.33
CA THR A 148 -10.19 27.44 16.79
C THR A 148 -11.20 28.47 17.27
N THR A 149 -11.72 28.23 18.47
CA THR A 149 -12.48 29.24 19.21
C THR A 149 -11.76 29.53 20.53
N VAL A 150 -11.50 30.81 20.83
CA VAL A 150 -10.93 31.24 22.11
C VAL A 150 -12.02 31.92 22.93
N GLY A 151 -12.43 31.28 24.03
CA GLY A 151 -13.61 31.69 24.79
C GLY A 151 -14.90 31.33 24.04
N SER A 152 -15.96 32.11 24.20
CA SER A 152 -17.25 31.92 23.53
C SER A 152 -17.41 32.71 22.22
N GLU A 153 -16.51 33.63 21.89
CA GLU A 153 -16.77 34.65 20.86
C GLU A 153 -15.72 34.76 19.75
N VAL A 154 -14.43 34.50 20.02
CA VAL A 154 -13.39 34.73 19.01
C VAL A 154 -13.12 33.44 18.24
N LYS A 155 -13.68 33.35 17.02
CA LYS A 155 -13.34 32.32 16.03
C LYS A 155 -12.18 32.79 15.18
N SER A 156 -11.20 31.91 14.96
CA SER A 156 -10.11 32.16 14.03
C SER A 156 -9.92 30.95 13.12
N GLN A 157 -9.74 31.22 11.84
CA GLN A 157 -9.51 30.22 10.81
C GLN A 157 -8.19 30.53 10.12
N THR A 158 -7.37 29.50 9.92
CA THR A 158 -6.14 29.60 9.14
C THR A 158 -6.07 28.45 8.15
N GLN A 159 -5.76 28.75 6.89
CA GLN A 159 -5.48 27.74 5.88
C GLN A 159 -3.98 27.66 5.60
N LEU A 160 -3.46 26.44 5.67
CA LEU A 160 -2.10 26.10 5.27
C LEU A 160 -2.17 25.40 3.92
N ARG A 161 -1.32 25.84 2.99
CA ARG A 161 -1.03 25.10 1.76
C ARG A 161 0.38 24.55 1.86
N VAL A 162 0.52 23.26 1.57
CA VAL A 162 1.77 22.54 1.77
C VAL A 162 2.13 21.78 0.51
N SER A 163 3.38 21.90 0.11
CA SER A 163 3.96 21.13 -0.99
C SER A 163 4.51 19.82 -0.45
N ILE A 164 3.96 18.72 -0.96
CA ILE A 164 4.33 17.35 -0.58
C ILE A 164 5.24 16.80 -1.68
N PRO A 165 6.57 16.73 -1.48
CA PRO A 165 7.44 16.03 -2.41
C PRO A 165 7.09 14.54 -2.38
N VAL A 166 6.64 14.03 -3.52
CA VAL A 166 6.36 12.63 -3.71
C VAL A 166 7.52 12.07 -4.51
N SER A 167 8.42 11.41 -3.82
CA SER A 167 9.57 10.73 -4.41
C SER A 167 9.38 9.22 -4.31
N ARG A 168 10.31 8.48 -4.89
CA ARG A 168 10.32 7.03 -4.81
C ARG A 168 11.38 6.64 -3.75
N SER A 169 10.99 5.95 -2.68
CA SER A 169 11.82 5.49 -1.55
C SER A 169 12.75 4.33 -1.88
N VAL A 170 14.04 4.39 -1.55
CA VAL A 170 15.05 3.32 -1.75
C VAL A 170 14.57 1.95 -1.23
N VAL A 171 15.05 0.86 -1.85
CA VAL A 171 14.59 -0.56 -1.70
C VAL A 171 14.12 -0.80 -0.26
N PRO A 172 12.86 -1.25 -0.05
CA PRO A 172 12.36 -1.43 1.30
C PRO A 172 13.28 -2.36 2.09
N ALA A 173 13.60 -2.01 3.34
CA ALA A 173 14.31 -2.89 4.26
C ALA A 173 13.52 -4.18 4.58
N SER A 174 12.23 -4.22 4.23
CA SER A 174 11.34 -5.38 4.42
C SER A 174 11.40 -6.34 3.22
N SER A 175 11.24 -7.64 3.49
CA SER A 175 11.02 -8.66 2.45
C SER A 175 9.79 -8.34 1.57
N PRO A 176 9.83 -8.71 0.28
CA PRO A 176 8.66 -8.64 -0.59
C PRO A 176 7.53 -9.53 -0.06
N PRO A 177 6.26 -9.22 -0.36
CA PRO A 177 5.15 -10.10 -0.03
C PRO A 177 5.24 -11.40 -0.82
N GLU A 178 5.01 -12.54 -0.17
CA GLU A 178 5.05 -13.85 -0.83
C GLU A 178 3.79 -14.11 -1.67
N LEU A 179 2.64 -13.61 -1.22
CA LEU A 179 1.41 -13.63 -2.01
C LEU A 179 0.88 -12.21 -2.12
N TRP A 180 0.63 -11.75 -3.34
CA TRP A 180 0.06 -10.43 -3.58
C TRP A 180 -0.92 -10.50 -4.74
N ALA A 181 -2.19 -10.21 -4.48
CA ALA A 181 -3.19 -10.13 -5.53
C ALA A 181 -4.27 -9.11 -5.25
N GLU A 182 -4.97 -8.64 -6.28
CA GLU A 182 -6.17 -7.83 -6.08
C GLU A 182 -7.32 -8.68 -5.54
N ASN A 183 -7.43 -9.92 -6.01
CA ASN A 183 -8.49 -10.83 -5.60
C ASN A 183 -7.92 -12.19 -5.25
N TYR A 184 -8.49 -12.80 -4.22
CA TYR A 184 -8.27 -14.19 -3.89
C TYR A 184 -9.59 -14.93 -3.93
N THR A 185 -9.60 -16.08 -4.58
CA THR A 185 -10.76 -16.98 -4.59
C THR A 185 -10.35 -18.27 -3.92
N PHE A 186 -11.16 -18.75 -2.98
CA PHE A 186 -10.93 -20.02 -2.30
C PHE A 186 -12.20 -20.88 -2.38
N PRO A 187 -12.09 -22.22 -2.43
CA PRO A 187 -13.23 -23.12 -2.43
C PRO A 187 -13.81 -23.23 -1.03
N GLY A 188 -15.06 -23.67 -0.95
CA GLY A 188 -15.75 -23.98 0.31
C GLY A 188 -15.00 -24.94 1.24
N SER A 189 -14.15 -25.85 0.71
CA SER A 189 -13.38 -26.80 1.52
C SER A 189 -12.10 -27.26 0.78
N GLY A 190 -11.04 -27.63 1.52
CA GLY A 190 -9.88 -28.36 1.00
C GLY A 190 -8.66 -27.55 0.54
N THR A 191 -8.75 -26.23 0.41
CA THR A 191 -7.60 -25.37 0.09
C THR A 191 -6.98 -24.79 1.35
N GLN A 192 -5.65 -24.86 1.43
CA GLN A 192 -4.87 -24.30 2.54
C GLN A 192 -3.67 -23.51 2.03
N VAL A 193 -3.47 -22.32 2.60
CA VAL A 193 -2.22 -21.57 2.51
C VAL A 193 -1.44 -21.83 3.80
N LEU A 194 -0.39 -22.66 3.71
CA LEU A 194 0.49 -23.02 4.81
C LEU A 194 1.53 -21.91 5.03
N SER A 195 1.05 -20.77 5.51
CA SER A 195 1.87 -19.62 5.85
C SER A 195 2.38 -19.67 7.29
N THR A 196 3.52 -19.04 7.55
CA THR A 196 4.09 -18.83 8.90
C THR A 196 3.92 -17.36 9.33
N SER A 197 4.19 -17.03 10.59
CA SER A 197 4.11 -15.64 11.09
C SER A 197 5.02 -14.65 10.35
N GLY A 198 6.08 -15.13 9.70
CA GLY A 198 6.99 -14.32 8.90
C GLY A 198 6.47 -13.98 7.50
N HIS A 199 5.46 -14.70 7.00
CA HIS A 199 4.93 -14.48 5.65
C HIS A 199 3.97 -13.29 5.62
N ARG A 200 4.04 -12.54 4.53
CA ARG A 200 3.22 -11.37 4.20
C ARG A 200 2.35 -11.69 3.00
N ILE A 201 1.04 -11.63 3.22
CA ILE A 201 0.03 -11.86 2.20
C ILE A 201 -0.73 -10.55 2.02
N ILE A 202 -0.81 -10.05 0.79
CA ILE A 202 -1.37 -8.74 0.49
C ILE A 202 -2.54 -8.88 -0.47
N GLU A 203 -3.69 -8.39 -0.01
CA GLU A 203 -4.85 -8.18 -0.87
C GLU A 203 -4.89 -6.71 -1.29
N ALA A 204 -4.66 -6.44 -2.57
CA ALA A 204 -4.66 -5.10 -3.17
C ALA A 204 -6.08 -4.54 -3.38
N LYS A 205 -7.00 -4.91 -2.50
CA LYS A 205 -8.39 -4.45 -2.44
C LYS A 205 -8.83 -4.30 -0.99
N CYS A 206 -10.01 -3.74 -0.80
CA CYS A 206 -10.62 -3.68 0.50
C CYS A 206 -11.13 -5.04 0.92
N GLY A 207 -10.51 -5.57 1.97
CA GLY A 207 -10.44 -7.01 2.10
C GLY A 207 -11.56 -7.69 2.83
N THR A 208 -11.65 -8.98 2.49
CA THR A 208 -12.35 -10.03 3.24
C THR A 208 -11.37 -11.11 3.73
N LEU A 209 -10.10 -11.05 3.31
CA LEU A 209 -9.11 -12.12 3.51
C LEU A 209 -8.67 -12.29 4.96
N SER A 210 -8.72 -11.25 5.78
CA SER A 210 -8.34 -11.30 7.19
C SER A 210 -9.19 -12.30 7.99
N SER A 211 -10.45 -12.51 7.59
CA SER A 211 -11.34 -13.53 8.15
C SER A 211 -10.89 -14.97 7.86
N SER A 212 -9.97 -15.15 6.91
CA SER A 212 -9.47 -16.45 6.47
C SER A 212 -8.18 -16.89 7.18
N VAL A 213 -7.70 -16.17 8.21
CA VAL A 213 -6.44 -16.48 8.94
C VAL A 213 -6.71 -17.24 10.24
N GLY A 214 -5.96 -18.31 10.51
CA GLY A 214 -5.96 -19.06 11.77
C GLY A 214 -6.18 -20.57 11.64
N VAL A 215 -6.21 -21.27 12.78
CA VAL A 215 -6.37 -22.74 12.82
C VAL A 215 -7.77 -23.14 12.33
N GLY A 216 -7.82 -23.99 11.31
CA GLY A 216 -9.07 -24.39 10.65
C GLY A 216 -9.56 -23.41 9.56
N ASN A 217 -8.88 -22.27 9.39
CA ASN A 217 -9.15 -21.33 8.31
C ASN A 217 -8.29 -21.63 7.08
N ARG A 218 -8.56 -20.91 5.98
CA ARG A 218 -7.92 -21.13 4.66
C ARG A 218 -6.46 -20.70 4.63
N ILE A 219 -6.03 -19.85 5.56
CA ILE A 219 -4.66 -19.35 5.71
C ILE A 219 -4.19 -19.70 7.13
N ALA A 220 -3.15 -20.52 7.25
CA ALA A 220 -2.74 -21.10 8.52
C ALA A 220 -2.19 -20.05 9.51
N ALA A 221 -1.32 -19.14 9.05
CA ALA A 221 -0.76 -18.04 9.86
C ALA A 221 -0.30 -16.86 8.98
N GLY A 222 0.46 -15.92 9.54
CA GLY A 222 1.08 -14.83 8.79
C GLY A 222 0.32 -13.52 8.84
N THR A 223 0.96 -12.49 8.29
CA THR A 223 0.42 -11.13 8.29
C THR A 223 -0.36 -10.93 7.00
N VAL A 224 -1.68 -11.08 7.08
CA VAL A 224 -2.59 -10.73 5.98
C VAL A 224 -2.95 -9.25 6.09
N VAL A 225 -2.60 -8.49 5.05
CA VAL A 225 -2.89 -7.06 4.97
C VAL A 225 -3.75 -6.82 3.75
N SER A 226 -4.94 -6.27 3.97
CA SER A 226 -5.76 -5.73 2.89
C SER A 226 -5.41 -4.27 2.68
N ASN A 227 -4.66 -3.99 1.62
CA ASN A 227 -4.18 -2.66 1.30
C ASN A 227 -4.61 -2.28 -0.13
N PRO A 228 -5.80 -1.65 -0.30
CA PRO A 228 -6.28 -1.20 -1.61
C PRO A 228 -5.35 -0.18 -2.27
N THR A 229 -4.48 0.47 -1.51
CA THR A 229 -3.54 1.48 -2.01
C THR A 229 -2.24 0.87 -2.55
N GLN A 230 -2.02 -0.44 -2.33
CA GLN A 230 -0.83 -1.13 -2.79
C GLN A 230 -1.10 -1.82 -4.13
N THR A 231 -0.78 -1.15 -5.23
CA THR A 231 -1.00 -1.66 -6.59
C THR A 231 0.05 -2.69 -6.99
N LEU A 232 -0.38 -3.73 -7.71
CA LEU A 232 0.51 -4.70 -8.34
C LEU A 232 1.54 -4.03 -9.28
N PRO A 233 2.66 -4.72 -9.56
CA PRO A 233 3.61 -4.31 -10.59
C PRO A 233 2.96 -4.06 -11.94
N THR A 234 3.58 -3.22 -12.77
CA THR A 234 3.25 -3.26 -14.20
C THR A 234 3.75 -4.55 -14.83
N PRO A 235 3.04 -5.11 -15.81
CA PRO A 235 3.53 -6.22 -16.61
C PRO A 235 4.89 -5.90 -17.23
N LEU A 236 5.74 -6.91 -17.29
CA LEU A 236 7.13 -6.78 -17.72
C LEU A 236 7.21 -7.11 -19.20
N ALA A 237 8.05 -6.39 -19.94
CA ALA A 237 8.37 -6.75 -21.31
C ALA A 237 9.45 -7.83 -21.32
N THR A 238 9.41 -8.71 -22.32
CA THR A 238 10.51 -9.65 -22.55
C THR A 238 11.81 -8.89 -22.84
N PRO A 239 12.93 -9.19 -22.17
CA PRO A 239 14.21 -8.59 -22.48
C PRO A 239 14.71 -9.04 -23.85
N PRO A 240 15.46 -8.17 -24.57
CA PRO A 240 16.13 -8.57 -25.80
C PRO A 240 17.13 -9.70 -25.53
N GLY A 241 17.20 -10.69 -26.42
CA GLY A 241 18.09 -11.85 -26.28
C GLY A 241 17.48 -13.04 -25.53
N ALA A 242 16.22 -12.95 -25.09
CA ALA A 242 15.48 -14.13 -24.62
C ALA A 242 15.38 -15.18 -25.73
N TYR A 243 15.60 -16.45 -25.40
CA TYR A 243 15.42 -17.55 -26.34
C TYR A 243 13.94 -17.74 -26.62
N ASP A 244 13.56 -17.67 -27.89
CA ASP A 244 12.18 -17.96 -28.29
C ASP A 244 11.95 -19.48 -28.28
N LEU A 245 11.03 -19.91 -27.42
CA LEU A 245 10.49 -21.28 -27.41
C LEU A 245 9.36 -21.44 -28.42
N GLY A 246 8.91 -20.34 -29.03
CA GLY A 246 7.78 -20.32 -29.93
C GLY A 246 6.49 -20.70 -29.22
N ASN A 247 5.61 -21.37 -29.94
CA ASN A 247 4.38 -21.90 -29.37
C ASN A 247 4.65 -23.25 -28.69
N LEU A 248 4.44 -23.32 -27.37
CA LEU A 248 4.55 -24.59 -26.63
C LEU A 248 3.40 -25.57 -26.93
N THR A 249 2.44 -25.15 -27.77
CA THR A 249 1.39 -26.03 -28.30
C THR A 249 1.85 -26.63 -29.64
N GLY A 250 2.09 -27.94 -29.65
CA GLY A 250 2.36 -28.71 -30.85
C GLY A 250 1.92 -30.16 -30.66
N SER A 251 1.35 -30.73 -31.72
CA SER A 251 1.26 -32.17 -31.94
C SER A 251 2.44 -32.57 -32.83
N PRO A 252 3.24 -33.60 -32.47
CA PRO A 252 3.11 -34.51 -31.33
C PRO A 252 3.51 -33.87 -29.99
N ALA A 253 3.16 -34.53 -28.88
CA ALA A 253 3.48 -34.09 -27.51
C ALA A 253 4.95 -33.68 -27.35
N VAL A 254 5.21 -32.39 -27.18
CA VAL A 254 6.56 -31.85 -27.05
C VAL A 254 6.95 -31.84 -25.56
N VAL A 255 8.01 -32.58 -25.21
CA VAL A 255 8.69 -32.42 -23.92
C VAL A 255 9.80 -31.41 -24.10
N THR A 256 9.58 -30.18 -23.65
CA THR A 256 10.58 -29.13 -23.63
C THR A 256 11.29 -29.16 -22.28
N ARG A 257 12.58 -29.53 -22.27
CA ARG A 257 13.44 -29.38 -21.09
C ARG A 257 14.17 -28.05 -21.14
N LEU A 258 14.18 -27.34 -20.02
CA LEU A 258 14.93 -26.11 -19.82
C LEU A 258 16.02 -26.30 -18.76
N PRO A 259 17.22 -25.73 -18.96
CA PRO A 259 17.69 -25.14 -20.21
C PRO A 259 17.77 -26.16 -21.35
N ARG A 260 17.62 -25.75 -22.62
CA ARG A 260 17.79 -26.69 -23.75
C ARG A 260 19.26 -27.01 -23.92
N ALA A 261 19.54 -28.20 -24.46
CA ALA A 261 20.90 -28.58 -24.79
C ALA A 261 21.52 -27.56 -25.77
N GLY A 262 22.67 -27.00 -25.39
CA GLY A 262 23.39 -26.00 -26.19
C GLY A 262 22.98 -24.54 -25.93
N ASP A 263 21.90 -24.28 -25.18
CA ASP A 263 21.61 -22.92 -24.72
C ASP A 263 22.70 -22.49 -23.72
N THR A 264 23.06 -21.20 -23.76
CA THR A 264 23.99 -20.57 -22.81
C THR A 264 23.24 -19.58 -21.93
N VAL A 265 23.77 -19.30 -20.75
CA VAL A 265 23.23 -18.24 -19.88
C VAL A 265 23.15 -16.91 -20.65
N ASN A 266 21.96 -16.34 -20.73
CA ASN A 266 21.67 -15.07 -21.41
C ASN A 266 21.07 -14.01 -20.45
N GLY A 267 20.91 -14.32 -19.17
CA GLY A 267 20.49 -13.39 -18.13
C GLY A 267 21.64 -12.89 -17.26
N THR A 268 21.49 -11.67 -16.73
CA THR A 268 22.51 -10.98 -15.92
C THR A 268 22.79 -11.64 -14.57
N ASN A 269 21.86 -12.45 -14.06
CA ASN A 269 21.95 -13.13 -12.77
C ASN A 269 22.32 -14.62 -12.86
N GLY A 270 22.94 -15.03 -13.98
CA GLY A 270 23.28 -16.43 -14.22
C GLY A 270 22.06 -17.29 -14.60
N GLU A 271 21.02 -16.66 -15.16
CA GLU A 271 19.77 -17.33 -15.51
C GLU A 271 19.61 -17.50 -17.02
N TYR A 272 18.88 -18.53 -17.42
CA TYR A 272 18.43 -18.77 -18.78
C TYR A 272 17.07 -18.11 -18.98
N ILE A 273 17.01 -17.16 -19.90
CA ILE A 273 15.82 -16.38 -20.21
C ILE A 273 15.19 -16.92 -21.48
N TYR A 274 13.93 -17.29 -21.35
CA TYR A 274 13.09 -17.79 -22.42
C TYR A 274 11.87 -16.90 -22.61
N GLN A 275 11.41 -16.80 -23.85
CA GLN A 275 10.07 -16.34 -24.18
C GLN A 275 9.26 -17.53 -24.69
N ALA A 276 8.02 -17.67 -24.24
CA ALA A 276 7.07 -18.61 -24.83
C ALA A 276 5.78 -17.88 -25.15
N SER A 277 5.25 -18.15 -26.34
CA SER A 277 3.86 -17.84 -26.65
C SER A 277 3.03 -19.07 -26.32
N ILE A 278 1.97 -18.92 -25.54
CA ILE A 278 1.03 -20.02 -25.30
C ILE A 278 -0.36 -19.51 -25.65
N ASN A 279 -0.86 -19.97 -26.79
CA ASN A 279 -2.23 -19.70 -27.21
C ASN A 279 -2.96 -21.02 -27.26
N TYR A 280 -3.84 -21.21 -26.28
CA TYR A 280 -5.00 -22.09 -26.28
C TYR A 280 -4.77 -23.54 -26.78
N TYR A 281 -4.90 -24.51 -25.88
CA TYR A 281 -4.92 -25.91 -26.23
C TYR A 281 -6.29 -26.29 -26.84
N THR A 282 -6.33 -26.85 -28.05
CA THR A 282 -7.52 -27.50 -28.61
C THR A 282 -7.36 -29.01 -28.79
N ASP A 283 -6.14 -29.54 -28.73
CA ASP A 283 -5.86 -30.85 -29.33
C ASP A 283 -5.22 -31.82 -28.32
N PRO A 284 -5.70 -33.07 -28.15
CA PRO A 284 -5.30 -33.88 -27.02
C PRO A 284 -3.90 -34.49 -27.09
N GLY A 285 -2.92 -33.80 -26.52
CA GLY A 285 -1.57 -34.26 -26.29
C GLY A 285 -1.00 -33.86 -24.92
N SER A 286 0.14 -34.44 -24.58
CA SER A 286 0.80 -34.36 -23.27
C SER A 286 2.04 -33.48 -23.32
N SER A 287 1.96 -32.24 -23.84
CA SER A 287 3.12 -31.35 -23.86
C SER A 287 3.63 -31.07 -22.44
N ARG A 288 4.94 -31.18 -22.21
CA ARG A 288 5.54 -30.98 -20.87
C ARG A 288 6.60 -29.90 -20.97
N LEU A 289 6.56 -28.94 -20.07
CA LEU A 289 7.64 -28.02 -19.82
C LEU A 289 8.32 -28.45 -18.51
N ILE A 290 9.56 -28.91 -18.61
CA ILE A 290 10.31 -29.41 -17.46
C ILE A 290 11.49 -28.48 -17.24
N VAL A 291 11.54 -27.83 -16.08
CA VAL A 291 12.68 -27.04 -15.66
C VAL A 291 13.58 -27.93 -14.85
N THR A 292 14.83 -28.05 -15.29
CA THR A 292 15.84 -28.88 -14.61
C THR A 292 16.10 -28.32 -13.22
N PRO A 293 15.89 -29.10 -12.14
CA PRO A 293 16.13 -28.64 -10.77
C PRO A 293 17.55 -28.08 -10.59
N GLY A 294 17.64 -26.96 -9.84
CA GLY A 294 18.91 -26.27 -9.61
C GLY A 294 19.36 -25.31 -10.73
N GLN A 295 18.76 -25.39 -11.92
CA GLN A 295 19.02 -24.44 -13.01
C GLN A 295 18.15 -23.19 -12.86
N LYS A 296 18.75 -22.01 -13.04
CA LYS A 296 18.04 -20.74 -12.99
C LYS A 296 17.37 -20.46 -14.33
N VAL A 297 16.05 -20.54 -14.40
CA VAL A 297 15.25 -20.36 -15.61
C VAL A 297 14.19 -19.28 -15.38
N THR A 298 14.14 -18.31 -16.28
CA THR A 298 13.12 -17.25 -16.31
C THR A 298 12.33 -17.37 -17.60
N LEU A 299 11.02 -17.59 -17.47
CA LEU A 299 10.09 -17.74 -18.59
C LEU A 299 9.17 -16.51 -18.71
N TYR A 300 9.34 -15.75 -19.78
CA TYR A 300 8.42 -14.69 -20.18
C TYR A 300 7.28 -15.27 -21.01
N LEU A 301 6.06 -15.14 -20.50
CA LEU A 301 4.86 -15.62 -21.17
C LEU A 301 4.22 -14.50 -21.98
N THR A 302 4.02 -14.75 -23.27
CA THR A 302 3.10 -13.99 -24.12
C THR A 302 1.87 -14.85 -24.40
N GLY A 303 0.68 -14.33 -24.13
CA GLY A 303 -0.56 -15.13 -24.12
C GLY A 303 -0.81 -15.91 -22.82
N ASN A 304 -1.67 -16.92 -22.90
CA ASN A 304 -2.29 -17.59 -21.74
C ASN A 304 -1.77 -19.02 -21.55
N LEU A 305 -1.29 -19.30 -20.36
CA LEU A 305 -0.93 -20.65 -19.95
C LEU A 305 -2.17 -21.33 -19.38
N ARG A 306 -2.92 -22.05 -20.22
CA ARG A 306 -4.15 -22.73 -19.80
C ARG A 306 -4.00 -24.23 -19.91
N SER A 307 -4.10 -24.94 -18.78
CA SER A 307 -4.40 -26.37 -18.84
C SER A 307 -5.90 -26.51 -19.07
N LEU A 308 -6.31 -27.17 -20.16
CA LEU A 308 -7.73 -27.42 -20.40
C LEU A 308 -8.33 -28.25 -19.26
N LEU A 309 -9.52 -27.83 -18.83
CA LEU A 309 -10.44 -28.58 -17.98
C LEU A 309 -11.24 -29.50 -18.91
N SER A 310 -10.96 -30.80 -18.93
CA SER A 310 -11.91 -31.74 -19.53
C SER A 310 -13.14 -31.79 -18.62
N LEU A 311 -14.24 -31.21 -19.10
CA LEU A 311 -15.58 -31.41 -18.56
C LEU A 311 -15.95 -32.89 -18.73
N GLY A 312 -15.74 -33.68 -17.69
CA GLY A 312 -16.21 -35.07 -17.63
C GLY A 312 -15.44 -36.04 -18.53
N GLY A 313 -14.44 -36.72 -17.95
CA GLY A 313 -13.90 -37.96 -18.52
C GLY A 313 -12.43 -37.90 -18.92
N GLY A 314 -11.58 -38.53 -18.10
CA GLY A 314 -10.39 -39.29 -18.52
C GLY A 314 -9.24 -38.64 -19.30
N SER A 315 -9.36 -37.43 -19.86
CA SER A 315 -8.44 -37.00 -20.93
C SER A 315 -7.17 -36.27 -20.44
N THR A 316 -6.09 -36.50 -21.19
CA THR A 316 -4.65 -36.36 -20.89
C THR A 316 -4.03 -35.05 -21.40
N THR A 317 -4.85 -34.02 -21.62
CA THR A 317 -4.48 -32.77 -22.31
C THR A 317 -3.89 -31.74 -21.36
N ARG A 318 -2.57 -31.80 -21.09
CA ARG A 318 -1.99 -31.00 -19.99
C ARG A 318 -0.61 -30.49 -20.33
N ILE A 319 -0.44 -29.16 -20.26
CA ILE A 319 0.88 -28.55 -20.10
C ILE A 319 1.33 -28.83 -18.67
N LYS A 320 2.20 -29.83 -18.49
CA LYS A 320 2.81 -30.11 -17.20
C LYS A 320 3.99 -29.17 -17.02
N ILE A 321 3.99 -28.34 -15.98
CA ILE A 321 5.14 -27.52 -15.60
C ILE A 321 5.74 -28.12 -14.34
N GLY A 322 6.86 -28.80 -14.52
CA GLY A 322 7.60 -29.45 -13.43
C GLY A 322 8.83 -28.62 -13.04
N HIS A 323 8.86 -28.17 -11.79
CA HIS A 323 10.07 -27.73 -11.09
C HIS A 323 9.88 -28.11 -9.63
N ASP A 324 10.56 -29.17 -9.19
CA ASP A 324 10.46 -29.71 -7.84
C ASP A 324 11.87 -29.83 -7.27
N CYS A 325 12.13 -29.19 -6.14
CA CYS A 325 13.45 -29.18 -5.52
C CYS A 325 13.68 -30.36 -4.58
N THR A 326 12.70 -31.24 -4.42
CA THR A 326 12.75 -32.39 -3.52
C THR A 326 13.12 -33.70 -4.21
N ASP A 327 13.66 -33.64 -5.44
CA ASP A 327 13.84 -34.84 -6.26
C ASP A 327 15.13 -34.93 -7.09
N THR A 328 15.92 -35.98 -6.86
CA THR A 328 17.02 -36.41 -7.75
C THR A 328 16.67 -37.62 -8.61
N ASP A 329 15.57 -38.33 -8.33
CA ASP A 329 15.41 -39.74 -8.72
C ASP A 329 14.14 -40.02 -9.56
N SER A 330 13.23 -39.07 -9.71
CA SER A 330 12.05 -39.34 -10.53
C SER A 330 12.39 -39.42 -12.02
N PRO A 331 11.52 -40.07 -12.82
CA PRO A 331 11.71 -40.18 -14.25
C PRO A 331 11.87 -38.78 -14.89
N PRO A 332 12.26 -38.68 -16.17
CA PRO A 332 12.49 -37.42 -16.91
C PRO A 332 11.22 -36.57 -17.12
N ASP A 333 10.35 -36.53 -16.15
CA ASP A 333 8.95 -36.27 -16.26
C ASP A 333 8.61 -35.04 -15.35
N GLY A 334 9.55 -34.66 -14.47
CA GLY A 334 9.53 -33.43 -13.70
C GLY A 334 8.56 -33.47 -12.52
N MET A 335 8.17 -34.66 -12.05
CA MET A 335 7.32 -34.85 -10.88
C MET A 335 8.03 -35.70 -9.83
N SER A 336 8.15 -35.20 -8.61
CA SER A 336 8.84 -35.86 -7.48
C SER A 336 8.04 -36.98 -6.82
N ASN A 337 8.75 -37.96 -6.25
CA ASN A 337 8.25 -38.88 -5.22
C ASN A 337 8.54 -38.41 -3.77
N GLY A 338 9.21 -37.26 -3.62
CA GLY A 338 9.48 -36.54 -2.37
C GLY A 338 10.73 -36.98 -1.61
N SER A 339 11.65 -37.76 -2.20
CA SER A 339 12.66 -38.50 -1.43
C SER A 339 14.06 -37.86 -1.33
N THR A 340 14.46 -36.89 -2.17
CA THR A 340 15.86 -36.39 -2.22
C THR A 340 15.99 -34.92 -2.64
N ILE A 341 16.41 -34.05 -1.72
CA ILE A 341 16.56 -32.61 -2.00
C ILE A 341 17.73 -32.36 -2.98
N VAL A 342 17.45 -31.68 -4.09
CA VAL A 342 18.48 -31.22 -5.03
C VAL A 342 19.24 -30.05 -4.41
N THR A 343 20.53 -30.24 -4.17
CA THR A 343 21.39 -29.20 -3.58
C THR A 343 21.39 -27.95 -4.47
N GLY A 344 21.08 -26.79 -3.89
CA GLY A 344 21.01 -25.51 -4.62
C GLY A 344 19.70 -25.28 -5.39
N CYS A 345 18.73 -26.21 -5.33
CA CYS A 345 17.39 -25.97 -5.85
C CYS A 345 16.54 -25.19 -4.85
N VAL A 346 16.03 -24.04 -5.30
CA VAL A 346 15.10 -23.18 -4.55
C VAL A 346 13.98 -22.70 -5.47
N PRO A 347 12.80 -22.31 -4.96
CA PRO A 347 11.70 -21.78 -5.78
C PRO A 347 12.11 -20.62 -6.70
N GLU A 348 13.09 -19.82 -6.28
CA GLU A 348 13.63 -18.68 -7.03
C GLU A 348 14.36 -19.06 -8.32
N ASN A 349 14.80 -20.33 -8.44
CA ASN A 349 15.45 -20.82 -9.64
C ASN A 349 14.49 -20.91 -10.81
N PHE A 350 13.17 -20.96 -10.58
CA PHE A 350 12.20 -20.94 -11.67
C PHE A 350 11.26 -19.75 -11.54
N LYS A 351 11.35 -18.83 -12.51
CA LYS A 351 10.50 -17.64 -12.58
C LYS A 351 9.57 -17.70 -13.79
N ILE A 352 8.31 -17.35 -13.58
CA ILE A 352 7.31 -17.16 -14.62
C ILE A 352 6.86 -15.72 -14.60
N ILE A 353 7.07 -15.03 -15.72
CA ILE A 353 6.79 -13.61 -15.88
C ILE A 353 5.67 -13.43 -16.92
N GLY A 354 4.51 -12.95 -16.49
CA GLY A 354 3.41 -12.59 -17.38
C GLY A 354 3.64 -11.23 -18.02
N THR A 355 3.58 -11.18 -19.35
CA THR A 355 3.63 -9.91 -20.10
C THR A 355 2.25 -9.24 -20.11
N SER A 356 2.12 -8.09 -20.77
CA SER A 356 0.83 -7.38 -20.91
C SER A 356 -0.26 -8.20 -21.61
N SER A 357 0.13 -9.23 -22.38
CA SER A 357 -0.78 -10.13 -23.09
C SER A 357 -1.20 -11.37 -22.28
N THR A 358 -0.62 -11.59 -21.10
CA THR A 358 -0.93 -12.74 -20.24
C THR A 358 -2.11 -12.42 -19.33
N ASN A 359 -3.21 -13.14 -19.54
CA ASN A 359 -4.45 -12.96 -18.78
C ASN A 359 -4.77 -14.19 -17.89
N GLU A 360 -4.20 -15.35 -18.19
CA GLU A 360 -4.47 -16.59 -17.46
C GLU A 360 -3.21 -17.45 -17.35
N ILE A 361 -2.95 -17.96 -16.15
CA ILE A 361 -1.94 -18.98 -15.86
C ILE A 361 -2.60 -20.04 -14.97
N SER A 362 -2.79 -21.25 -15.47
CA SER A 362 -3.46 -22.33 -14.75
C SER A 362 -2.51 -23.52 -14.59
N PHE A 363 -2.30 -23.91 -13.34
CA PHE A 363 -1.53 -25.10 -12.99
C PHE A 363 -2.48 -26.24 -12.68
N ALA A 364 -2.28 -27.32 -13.42
CA ALA A 364 -3.07 -28.52 -13.33
C ALA A 364 -2.15 -29.71 -13.40
N SER A 365 -2.24 -30.61 -12.42
CA SER A 365 -1.55 -31.88 -12.56
C SER A 365 -2.40 -33.04 -12.11
N ARG A 366 -2.23 -34.14 -12.84
CA ARG A 366 -2.66 -35.48 -12.46
C ARG A 366 -1.42 -36.35 -12.56
N HIS A 367 -1.03 -36.92 -11.43
CA HIS A 367 -0.15 -38.08 -11.43
C HIS A 367 -1.02 -39.34 -11.46
N THR A 368 -1.13 -40.00 -12.62
CA THR A 368 -1.63 -41.39 -12.68
C THR A 368 -0.51 -42.21 -13.28
N VAL A 369 0.38 -42.69 -12.44
CA VAL A 369 1.19 -43.86 -12.78
C VAL A 369 0.92 -44.90 -11.71
N GLY A 370 0.04 -45.84 -12.02
CA GLY A 370 0.11 -47.21 -11.54
C GLY A 370 0.05 -47.56 -10.05
N GLY A 371 -0.19 -46.64 -9.11
CA GLY A 371 -0.35 -47.04 -7.70
C GLY A 371 -0.60 -45.87 -6.73
N GLY A 372 -1.57 -46.06 -5.82
CA GLY A 372 -1.77 -45.24 -4.61
C GLY A 372 -2.30 -43.81 -4.82
N THR A 373 -3.36 -43.47 -4.10
CA THR A 373 -4.19 -42.25 -4.27
C THR A 373 -3.56 -40.90 -3.83
N ASN A 374 -2.24 -40.76 -3.62
CA ASN A 374 -1.67 -39.60 -2.91
C ASN A 374 -0.43 -38.95 -3.56
N LEU A 375 -0.25 -39.05 -4.87
CA LEU A 375 0.91 -38.40 -5.51
C LEU A 375 0.61 -36.92 -5.78
N GLN A 376 1.04 -36.08 -4.83
CA GLN A 376 1.01 -34.63 -4.92
C GLN A 376 2.03 -34.18 -5.96
N THR A 377 1.65 -33.26 -6.84
CA THR A 377 2.63 -32.56 -7.67
C THR A 377 2.98 -31.23 -7.04
N THR A 378 4.26 -31.02 -6.80
CA THR A 378 4.79 -29.76 -6.33
C THR A 378 5.29 -28.95 -7.51
N THR A 379 4.83 -27.71 -7.63
CA THR A 379 5.47 -26.70 -8.48
C THR A 379 6.13 -25.67 -7.57
N GLU A 380 7.45 -25.61 -7.61
CA GLU A 380 8.24 -24.59 -6.92
C GLU A 380 8.56 -23.46 -7.90
N ALA A 381 7.98 -22.27 -7.73
CA ALA A 381 8.21 -21.17 -8.67
C ALA A 381 7.96 -19.79 -8.07
N VAL A 382 8.53 -18.78 -8.72
CA VAL A 382 8.16 -17.38 -8.54
C VAL A 382 7.30 -16.96 -9.74
N ILE A 383 6.06 -16.54 -9.48
CA ILE A 383 5.14 -16.08 -10.52
C ILE A 383 4.89 -14.59 -10.35
N ILE A 384 5.14 -13.83 -11.42
CA ILE A 384 4.82 -12.40 -11.47
C ILE A 384 4.06 -12.12 -12.76
N ALA A 385 2.73 -12.07 -12.65
CA ALA A 385 1.83 -11.90 -13.77
C ALA A 385 0.69 -10.94 -13.36
N PRO A 386 0.98 -9.64 -13.25
CA PRO A 386 0.07 -8.67 -12.63
C PRO A 386 -1.27 -8.47 -13.36
N ASN A 387 -1.36 -8.86 -14.62
CA ASN A 387 -2.62 -8.84 -15.38
C ASN A 387 -3.38 -10.17 -15.36
N ALA A 388 -2.74 -11.25 -14.89
CA ALA A 388 -3.25 -12.59 -15.05
C ALA A 388 -4.06 -13.08 -13.85
N THR A 389 -5.02 -13.96 -14.13
CA THR A 389 -5.56 -14.88 -13.14
C THR A 389 -4.64 -16.09 -13.04
N VAL A 390 -4.05 -16.31 -11.86
CA VAL A 390 -3.28 -17.51 -11.55
C VAL A 390 -4.18 -18.51 -10.85
N THR A 391 -4.56 -19.58 -11.55
CA THR A 391 -5.37 -20.66 -10.99
C THR A 391 -4.47 -21.80 -10.55
N LEU A 392 -4.50 -22.15 -9.25
CA LEU A 392 -3.81 -23.30 -8.70
C LEU A 392 -4.82 -24.40 -8.37
N GLY A 393 -4.66 -25.56 -9.00
CA GLY A 393 -5.49 -26.72 -8.75
C GLY A 393 -6.55 -26.97 -9.81
N GLN A 394 -7.14 -28.16 -9.74
CA GLN A 394 -8.20 -28.64 -10.61
C GLN A 394 -9.11 -29.60 -9.84
N ASN A 395 -10.38 -29.66 -10.20
CA ASN A 395 -11.34 -30.60 -9.63
C ASN A 395 -10.77 -32.04 -9.62
N LEU A 396 -10.83 -32.70 -8.45
CA LEU A 396 -10.36 -34.06 -8.19
C LEU A 396 -8.82 -34.26 -8.07
N TYR A 397 -8.03 -33.18 -8.03
CA TYR A 397 -6.57 -33.29 -7.89
C TYR A 397 -6.05 -32.53 -6.67
N THR A 398 -4.93 -33.03 -6.12
CA THR A 398 -4.17 -32.35 -5.09
C THR A 398 -2.98 -31.64 -5.72
N THR A 399 -2.95 -30.32 -5.66
CA THR A 399 -1.84 -29.50 -6.17
C THR A 399 -1.10 -28.86 -5.00
N ARG A 400 0.23 -28.94 -5.01
CA ARG A 400 1.09 -28.21 -4.08
C ARG A 400 1.86 -27.14 -4.85
N PHE A 401 1.80 -25.91 -4.40
CA PHE A 401 2.61 -24.82 -4.93
C PHE A 401 3.48 -24.28 -3.81
N LYS A 402 4.76 -24.09 -4.09
CA LYS A 402 5.69 -23.49 -3.13
C LYS A 402 6.44 -22.33 -3.78
N GLY A 403 6.38 -21.14 -3.19
CA GLY A 403 7.01 -19.98 -3.80
C GLY A 403 6.25 -18.68 -3.62
N MET A 404 6.42 -17.77 -4.58
CA MET A 404 5.84 -16.43 -4.57
C MET A 404 4.85 -16.28 -5.72
N ILE A 405 3.71 -15.60 -5.50
CA ILE A 405 2.71 -15.33 -6.55
C ILE A 405 2.24 -13.89 -6.47
N TRP A 406 2.50 -13.14 -7.53
CA TRP A 406 1.94 -11.80 -7.77
C TRP A 406 1.06 -11.83 -9.01
N ALA A 407 -0.24 -11.64 -8.82
CA ALA A 407 -1.22 -11.81 -9.89
C ALA A 407 -2.44 -10.92 -9.69
N LYS A 408 -3.17 -10.59 -10.76
CA LYS A 408 -4.44 -9.86 -10.63
C LYS A 408 -5.40 -10.62 -9.71
N THR A 409 -5.53 -11.91 -9.97
CA THR A 409 -6.35 -12.82 -9.18
C THR A 409 -5.55 -14.08 -8.88
N ILE A 410 -5.54 -14.50 -7.62
CA ILE A 410 -5.07 -15.83 -7.22
C ILE A 410 -6.31 -16.68 -6.96
N ASP A 411 -6.60 -17.59 -7.89
CA ASP A 411 -7.75 -18.48 -7.84
C ASP A 411 -7.33 -19.86 -7.33
N LEU A 412 -7.71 -20.15 -6.09
CA LEU A 412 -7.50 -21.43 -5.44
C LEU A 412 -8.80 -22.25 -5.35
N SER A 413 -9.85 -21.86 -6.09
CA SER A 413 -11.20 -22.44 -5.99
C SER A 413 -11.33 -23.86 -6.52
N GLN A 414 -10.28 -24.42 -7.13
CA GLN A 414 -10.34 -25.67 -7.86
C GLN A 414 -9.54 -26.76 -7.13
N GLY A 415 -10.17 -27.89 -6.82
CA GLY A 415 -9.49 -29.05 -6.23
C GLY A 415 -9.02 -28.85 -4.78
N THR A 416 -8.08 -29.71 -4.36
CA THR A 416 -7.40 -29.63 -3.07
C THR A 416 -6.05 -28.96 -3.29
N THR A 417 -5.93 -27.68 -2.97
CA THR A 417 -4.69 -26.92 -3.24
C THR A 417 -3.99 -26.54 -1.95
N THR A 418 -2.70 -26.86 -1.87
CA THR A 418 -1.80 -26.41 -0.80
C THR A 418 -0.84 -25.37 -1.36
N VAL A 419 -0.84 -24.16 -0.79
CA VAL A 419 0.12 -23.11 -1.14
C VAL A 419 1.06 -22.90 0.03
N GLU A 420 2.37 -23.02 -0.21
CA GLU A 420 3.44 -22.76 0.74
C GLU A 420 4.21 -21.51 0.30
N PRO A 421 3.86 -20.33 0.84
CA PRO A 421 4.57 -19.12 0.48
C PRO A 421 6.05 -19.25 0.84
N ALA A 422 6.94 -18.83 -0.06
CA ALA A 422 8.38 -18.79 0.19
C ALA A 422 8.90 -17.37 0.00
N SER A 423 9.61 -16.86 1.00
CA SER A 423 10.22 -15.53 0.94
C SER A 423 11.34 -15.49 -0.10
N VAL A 424 11.34 -14.44 -0.91
CA VAL A 424 12.34 -14.19 -1.95
C VAL A 424 12.98 -12.84 -1.68
N ALA A 425 14.29 -12.67 -1.86
CA ALA A 425 14.90 -11.36 -1.65
C ALA A 425 14.58 -10.37 -2.78
N TRP A 426 14.38 -9.08 -2.47
CA TRP A 426 14.16 -8.06 -3.50
C TRP A 426 15.25 -8.05 -4.57
N THR A 427 16.51 -8.27 -4.19
CA THR A 427 17.68 -8.33 -5.09
C THR A 427 17.57 -9.40 -6.18
N ILE A 428 16.87 -10.49 -5.89
CA ILE A 428 16.70 -11.63 -6.81
C ILE A 428 15.60 -11.35 -7.85
N LEU A 429 14.68 -10.45 -7.49
CA LEU A 429 13.55 -10.00 -8.30
C LEU A 429 13.94 -8.85 -9.27
N GLN A 430 15.02 -8.11 -9.00
CA GLN A 430 15.35 -6.86 -9.71
C GLN A 430 15.74 -6.96 -11.20
N PRO A 431 16.26 -8.06 -11.80
CA PRO A 431 16.55 -8.04 -13.25
C PRO A 431 15.28 -8.24 -14.09
N THR A 432 14.31 -9.00 -13.59
CA THR A 432 13.10 -9.35 -14.33
C THR A 432 12.03 -8.30 -14.20
N LEU A 433 12.05 -7.54 -13.10
CA LEU A 433 11.08 -6.49 -12.81
C LEU A 433 11.64 -5.14 -13.17
N PRO A 434 11.24 -4.52 -14.31
CA PRO A 434 11.07 -3.09 -14.29
C PRO A 434 10.24 -2.74 -13.05
N PRO A 435 10.63 -1.70 -12.33
CA PRO A 435 10.06 -1.33 -11.05
C PRO A 435 8.54 -1.45 -11.01
N ILE A 436 8.11 -2.40 -10.20
CA ILE A 436 6.77 -2.65 -9.70
C ILE A 436 6.28 -1.37 -8.97
N SER A 437 5.67 -0.32 -9.50
CA SER A 437 4.79 0.02 -10.65
C SER A 437 5.12 1.50 -11.07
N PRO A 438 4.64 2.10 -12.20
CA PRO A 438 5.45 2.59 -13.34
C PRO A 438 5.53 4.14 -13.54
N PRO A 439 6.28 4.70 -14.52
CA PRO A 439 7.50 4.24 -15.20
C PRO A 439 8.75 4.83 -14.50
N GLY A 440 9.68 3.99 -14.04
CA GLY A 440 11.06 4.44 -13.71
C GLY A 440 11.49 4.58 -12.24
N SER A 441 11.23 3.61 -11.32
CA SER A 441 12.01 3.29 -10.08
C SER A 441 11.23 2.49 -9.00
N VAL A 442 11.95 1.60 -8.28
CA VAL A 442 11.56 0.35 -7.52
C VAL A 442 11.07 0.59 -6.09
N LEU A 443 10.47 1.73 -5.84
CA LEU A 443 10.74 2.41 -4.59
C LEU A 443 9.41 2.92 -3.98
N PRO A 444 8.95 2.47 -2.77
CA PRO A 444 7.65 2.88 -2.23
C PRO A 444 7.52 4.41 -2.20
N LEU A 445 6.34 4.99 -2.42
CA LEU A 445 6.23 6.45 -2.42
C LEU A 445 6.74 7.01 -1.08
N SER A 446 7.85 7.72 -1.12
CA SER A 446 8.33 8.45 0.03
C SER A 446 7.69 9.81 -0.04
N MET A 447 7.28 10.27 1.13
CA MET A 447 7.06 11.67 1.35
C MET A 447 8.27 12.15 2.12
N ASP A 448 9.13 12.95 1.49
CA ASP A 448 10.12 13.70 2.25
C ASP A 448 9.40 14.73 3.13
N THR A 449 10.06 15.22 4.17
CA THR A 449 9.50 16.28 5.03
C THR A 449 8.94 17.42 4.18
N PHE A 450 7.78 17.96 4.59
CA PHE A 450 7.11 19.03 3.87
C PHE A 450 8.08 20.11 3.40
N SER A 451 8.20 20.28 2.08
CA SER A 451 9.28 21.07 1.51
C SER A 451 9.06 22.56 1.69
N LYS A 452 7.78 22.99 1.65
CA LYS A 452 7.33 24.36 1.84
C LYS A 452 5.88 24.37 2.36
N TRP A 453 5.58 25.29 3.26
CA TRP A 453 4.20 25.63 3.61
C TRP A 453 4.01 27.15 3.52
N GLU A 454 2.82 27.56 3.09
CA GLU A 454 2.41 28.96 3.05
C GLU A 454 1.03 29.14 3.67
N ARG A 455 0.81 30.29 4.31
CA ARG A 455 -0.52 30.70 4.78
C ARG A 455 -1.28 31.25 3.59
N VAL A 456 -2.48 30.74 3.36
CA VAL A 456 -3.39 31.23 2.32
C VAL A 456 -4.57 31.93 2.99
N ASN A 457 -5.02 33.04 2.40
CA ASN A 457 -6.23 33.71 2.87
C ASN A 457 -7.42 32.77 2.72
N VAL A 458 -8.19 32.62 3.79
CA VAL A 458 -9.48 31.93 3.73
C VAL A 458 -10.43 32.86 2.96
N PRO A 459 -11.03 32.40 1.84
CA PRO A 459 -11.94 33.22 1.04
C PRO A 459 -13.23 33.58 1.77
#